data_AF-A0AAW8L124-F1
#
_entry.id   AF-A0AAW8L124-F1
#
_cell.length_a   1.000
_cell.length_b   1.000
_cell.length_c   1.000
_cell.angle_alpha   90.00
_cell.angle_beta   90.00
_cell.angle_gamma   90.00
#
_symmetry.space_group_name_H-M   'P 1'
#
loop_
_entity.id
_entity.type
_entity.pdbx_description
1 polymer ?
#
loop_
_entity_poly.entity_id
_entity_poly.type
_entity_poly.pdbx_seq_one_letter_code
_entity_poly.pdbx_strand_id
1 'polypeptide(L)'
;AGRVLFNGFPTGVEVSDAMVHGGPFPATSDARGTSVGTGAIERFLRPVCFQNTPQVLLPDVLKDSNPLQITRLVNGQLTQAQI
;
A
#
# COMPACT_ATOMS: atom_id res chain seq x y z
N ALA A 1 -11.03 -12.67 12.70
CA ALA A 1 -10.99 -11.27 13.17
C ALA A 1 -9.88 -10.53 12.42
N GLY A 2 -9.95 -9.20 12.28
CA GLY A 2 -8.88 -8.40 11.66
C GLY A 2 -7.74 -8.03 12.62
N ARG A 3 -8.01 -7.98 13.92
CA ARG A 3 -7.02 -7.63 14.96
C ARG A 3 -7.13 -8.58 16.14
N VAL A 4 -5.98 -8.98 16.68
CA VAL A 4 -5.86 -9.81 17.89
C VAL A 4 -5.25 -8.96 18.99
N LEU A 5 -5.81 -9.03 20.19
CA LEU A 5 -5.40 -8.24 21.35
C LEU A 5 -5.16 -9.17 22.53
N PHE A 6 -4.13 -8.89 23.31
CA PHE A 6 -3.80 -9.62 24.54
C PHE A 6 -3.96 -8.68 25.75
N ASN A 7 -4.61 -9.17 26.82
CA ASN A 7 -4.75 -8.49 28.12
C ASN A 7 -5.19 -7.01 28.05
N GLY A 8 -6.21 -6.72 27.25
CA GLY A 8 -6.76 -5.37 27.12
C GLY A 8 -8.17 -5.36 26.54
N PHE A 9 -8.74 -4.17 26.39
CA PHE A 9 -10.06 -3.98 25.79
C PHE A 9 -9.96 -3.58 24.31
N PRO A 10 -10.84 -4.10 23.44
CA PRO A 10 -10.72 -3.93 22.00
C PRO A 10 -11.19 -2.55 21.49
N THR A 11 -11.67 -1.67 22.37
CA THR A 11 -12.31 -0.39 22.02
C THR A 11 -11.34 0.61 21.39
N GLY A 12 -10.10 0.65 21.87
CA GLY A 12 -9.06 1.50 21.30
C GLY A 12 -8.67 1.05 19.88
N VAL A 13 -8.61 2.02 18.95
CA VAL A 13 -8.15 1.82 17.58
C VAL A 13 -7.09 2.89 17.29
N GLU A 14 -5.82 2.49 17.33
CA GLU A 14 -4.69 3.35 16.96
C GLU A 14 -4.67 3.63 15.45
N VAL A 15 -4.34 4.86 15.07
CA VAL A 15 -4.15 5.24 13.66
C VAL A 15 -2.65 5.15 13.34
N SER A 16 -2.21 3.99 12.86
CA SER A 16 -0.80 3.72 12.55
C SER A 16 -0.65 2.80 11.33
N ASP A 17 0.59 2.60 10.88
CA ASP A 17 0.90 1.72 9.73
C ASP A 17 0.53 0.25 9.96
N ALA A 18 0.56 -0.21 11.21
CA ALA A 18 0.32 -1.60 11.57
C ALA A 18 -1.17 -1.94 11.77
N MET A 19 -2.08 -0.97 11.69
CA MET A 19 -3.48 -1.17 12.04
C MET A 19 -4.24 -2.01 10.99
N VAL A 20 -5.01 -2.97 11.50
CA VAL A 20 -6.00 -3.73 10.71
C VAL A 20 -7.39 -3.57 11.35
N HIS A 21 -8.14 -2.57 10.88
CA HIS A 21 -9.54 -2.34 11.25
C HIS A 21 -10.46 -2.93 10.18
N GLY A 22 -10.90 -4.17 10.43
CA GLY A 22 -11.69 -5.00 9.52
C GLY A 22 -11.73 -6.46 9.99
N GLY A 23 -11.76 -7.40 9.05
CA GLY A 23 -11.78 -8.85 9.30
C GLY A 23 -12.70 -9.62 8.34
N PRO A 24 -12.91 -10.92 8.53
CA PRO A 24 -13.90 -11.68 7.76
C PRO A 24 -15.31 -11.10 7.91
N PHE A 25 -16.18 -11.33 6.93
CA PHE A 25 -17.60 -11.00 7.00
C PHE A 25 -18.22 -11.57 8.30
N PRO A 26 -19.06 -10.81 9.05
CA PRO A 26 -19.68 -9.52 8.69
C PRO A 26 -18.89 -8.28 9.12
N ALA A 27 -17.66 -8.40 9.63
CA ALA A 27 -16.90 -7.24 10.12
C ALA A 27 -16.56 -6.23 8.99
N THR A 28 -16.37 -6.71 7.76
CA THR A 28 -16.26 -5.92 6.54
C THR A 28 -16.73 -6.75 5.35
N SER A 29 -17.09 -6.09 4.24
CA SER A 29 -17.41 -6.72 2.96
C SER A 29 -16.17 -7.11 2.13
N ASP A 30 -15.00 -6.56 2.45
CA ASP A 30 -13.72 -6.96 1.85
C ASP A 30 -12.66 -7.14 2.95
N ALA A 31 -12.26 -8.38 3.18
CA ALA A 31 -11.34 -8.76 4.25
C ALA A 31 -9.85 -8.59 3.88
N ARG A 32 -9.53 -8.22 2.63
CA ARG A 32 -8.14 -8.13 2.15
C ARG A 32 -7.42 -6.85 2.58
N GLY A 33 -8.16 -5.83 3.01
CA GLY A 33 -7.62 -4.52 3.39
C GLY A 33 -8.00 -4.08 4.80
N THR A 34 -7.69 -2.82 5.11
CA THR A 34 -8.04 -2.14 6.37
C THR A 34 -8.82 -0.85 6.09
N SER A 35 -9.66 -0.42 7.03
CA SER A 35 -10.37 0.87 6.96
C SER A 35 -9.74 1.98 7.81
N VAL A 36 -8.77 1.65 8.66
CA VAL A 36 -8.01 2.59 9.50
C VAL A 36 -6.52 2.24 9.41
N GLY A 37 -5.65 3.24 9.49
CA GLY A 37 -4.21 3.10 9.28
C GLY A 37 -3.81 3.45 7.85
N THR A 38 -2.51 3.60 7.59
CA THR A 38 -2.01 4.07 6.28
C THR A 38 -2.31 3.10 5.14
N GLY A 39 -2.35 1.79 5.42
CA GLY A 39 -2.78 0.76 4.45
C GLY A 39 -4.21 0.93 3.92
N ALA A 40 -5.05 1.78 4.56
CA ALA A 40 -6.38 2.07 4.04
C ALA A 40 -6.36 2.78 2.68
N ILE A 41 -5.24 3.43 2.30
CA ILE A 41 -5.09 4.08 0.99
C ILE A 41 -5.24 3.08 -0.16
N GLU A 42 -4.83 1.83 0.01
CA GLU A 42 -4.83 0.80 -1.03
C GLU A 42 -6.23 0.49 -1.57
N ARG A 43 -7.27 0.75 -0.77
CA ARG A 43 -8.68 0.56 -1.16
C ARG A 43 -9.13 1.44 -2.33
N PHE A 44 -8.40 2.52 -2.58
CA PHE A 44 -8.77 3.53 -3.59
C PHE A 44 -7.78 3.56 -4.76
N LEU A 45 -6.85 2.61 -4.81
CA LEU A 45 -5.83 2.50 -5.84
C LEU A 45 -6.09 1.30 -6.74
N ARG A 46 -5.52 1.34 -7.96
CA ARG A 46 -5.42 0.18 -8.85
C ARG A 46 -4.07 0.21 -9.56
N PRO A 47 -3.42 -0.94 -9.79
CA PRO A 47 -2.19 -0.99 -10.57
C PRO A 47 -2.48 -0.76 -12.06
N VAL A 48 -1.51 -0.13 -12.76
CA VAL A 48 -1.51 0.06 -14.21
C VAL A 48 -0.11 -0.29 -14.73
N CYS A 49 -0.05 -1.08 -15.80
CA CYS A 49 1.20 -1.48 -16.43
C CYS A 49 1.47 -0.62 -17.68
N PHE A 50 2.71 -0.15 -17.82
CA PHE A 50 3.19 0.56 -19.00
C PHE A 50 4.26 -0.28 -19.69
N GLN A 51 4.05 -0.61 -20.96
CA GLN A 51 4.96 -1.47 -21.73
C GLN A 51 5.50 -0.69 -22.92
N ASN A 52 6.84 -0.74 -23.12
CA ASN A 52 7.55 -0.07 -24.21
C ASN A 52 7.16 1.42 -24.39
N THR A 53 6.84 2.10 -23.29
CA THR A 53 6.38 3.49 -23.30
C THR A 53 7.60 4.42 -23.27
N PRO A 54 7.70 5.41 -24.17
CA PRO A 54 8.80 6.37 -24.14
C PRO A 54 8.87 7.15 -22.82
N GLN A 55 10.09 7.45 -22.34
CA GLN A 55 10.31 8.14 -21.05
C GLN A 55 9.56 9.47 -20.91
N VAL A 56 9.37 10.21 -22.01
CA VAL A 56 8.64 11.50 -22.00
C VAL A 56 7.13 11.33 -21.74
N LEU A 57 6.57 10.15 -22.01
CA LEU A 57 5.16 9.83 -21.79
C LEU A 57 4.91 9.06 -20.49
N LEU A 58 5.96 8.57 -19.82
CA LEU A 58 5.83 7.92 -18.52
C LEU A 58 5.49 8.95 -17.42
N PRO A 59 4.66 8.58 -16.44
CA PRO A 59 4.53 9.37 -15.22
C PRO A 59 5.86 9.40 -14.47
N ASP A 60 6.14 10.48 -13.74
CA ASP A 60 7.41 10.69 -13.04
C ASP A 60 7.79 9.55 -12.09
N VAL A 61 6.80 8.88 -11.50
CA VAL A 61 6.99 7.72 -10.61
C VAL A 61 7.61 6.50 -11.30
N LEU A 62 7.51 6.40 -12.64
CA LEU A 62 8.01 5.28 -13.44
C LEU A 62 9.24 5.63 -14.29
N LYS A 63 9.68 6.90 -14.33
CA LYS A 63 10.83 7.31 -15.14
C LYS A 63 12.13 6.71 -14.62
N ASP A 64 13.03 6.36 -15.53
CA ASP A 64 14.30 5.68 -15.21
C ASP A 64 15.15 6.49 -14.22
N SER A 65 15.19 7.81 -14.41
CA SER A 65 15.94 8.77 -13.59
C SER A 65 15.44 8.96 -12.15
N ASN A 66 14.32 8.34 -11.78
CA ASN A 66 13.67 8.47 -10.46
C ASN A 66 13.61 9.92 -9.94
N PRO A 67 12.96 10.85 -10.68
CA PRO A 67 12.94 12.27 -10.30
C PRO A 67 12.29 12.52 -8.94
N LEU A 68 11.43 11.60 -8.48
CA LEU A 68 10.72 11.70 -7.20
C LEU A 68 11.48 11.05 -6.03
N GLN A 69 12.63 10.41 -6.29
CA GLN A 69 13.46 9.75 -5.28
C GLN A 69 12.68 8.72 -4.44
N ILE A 70 11.69 8.05 -5.04
CA ILE A 70 10.87 7.05 -4.35
C ILE A 70 11.52 5.67 -4.40
N THR A 71 11.16 4.82 -3.44
CA THR A 71 11.55 3.41 -3.43
C THR A 71 10.75 2.64 -4.47
N ARG A 72 11.45 1.89 -5.32
CA ARG A 72 10.87 1.07 -6.41
C ARG A 72 11.38 -0.36 -6.30
N LEU A 73 10.58 -1.33 -6.74
CA LEU A 73 11.00 -2.72 -6.85
C LEU A 73 11.44 -2.99 -8.29
N VAL A 74 12.74 -3.24 -8.50
CA VAL A 74 13.35 -3.46 -9.81
C VAL A 74 14.00 -4.83 -9.82
N ASN A 75 13.55 -5.73 -10.70
CA ASN A 75 14.02 -7.12 -10.77
C ASN A 75 14.01 -7.84 -9.40
N GLY A 76 12.98 -7.56 -8.58
CA GLY A 76 12.82 -8.15 -7.25
C GLY A 76 13.66 -7.50 -6.14
N GLN A 77 14.39 -6.41 -6.40
CA GLN A 77 15.18 -5.69 -5.40
C GLN A 77 14.64 -4.28 -5.17
N LEU A 78 14.53 -3.86 -3.90
CA LEU A 78 14.12 -2.49 -3.55
C LEU A 78 15.30 -1.53 -3.77
N THR A 79 15.05 -0.43 -4.49
CA THR A 79 16.07 0.59 -4.77
C THR A 79 15.45 1.97 -4.96
N GLN A 80 16.24 3.01 -4.69
CA GLN A 80 15.93 4.41 -5.04
C GLN A 80 16.85 4.93 -6.16
N ALA A 81 17.74 4.09 -6.68
CA ALA A 81 18.66 4.46 -7.75
C ALA A 81 17.92 4.68 -9.07
N GLN A 82 18.63 5.36 -9.98
CA GLN A 82 18.29 5.38 -11.40
C GLN A 82 18.49 3.98 -11.98
N ILE A 83 17.73 3.63 -13.01
CA ILE A 83 17.78 2.32 -13.67
C ILE A 83 18.08 2.44 -15.16
#